data_AF-A0A528AX55-F1
#
_entry.id   AF-A0A528AX55-F1
#
_cell.length_a   1.000
_cell.length_b   1.000
_cell.length_c   1.000
_cell.angle_alpha   90.00
_cell.angle_beta   90.00
_cell.angle_gamma   90.00
#
_symmetry.space_group_name_H-M   'P 1'
#
loop_
_entity.id
_entity.type
_entity.pdbx_description
1 polymer ?
#
loop_
_entity_poly.entity_id
_entity_poly.type
_entity_poly.pdbx_seq_one_letter_code
_entity_poly.pdbx_strand_id
1 'polypeptide(L)'
;MLKELKRVTPRNESGRPIARYSQSLTKNIRYPKLKEHLGAVVAFMRISKNWDGFMNLLNEHYPRKGDTPMLPMDYSQEKDDGKGL
;
A
#
# COMPACT_ATOMS: atom_id res chain seq x y z
N MET A 1 10.37 -3.97 8.66
CA MET A 1 9.75 -3.36 9.87
C MET A 1 10.51 -3.64 11.18
N LEU A 2 10.91 -4.88 11.51
CA LEU A 2 11.53 -5.16 12.83
C LEU A 2 12.96 -4.60 13.01
N LYS A 3 13.74 -4.44 11.92
CA LYS A 3 15.12 -3.92 11.98
C LYS A 3 15.19 -2.43 12.37
N GLU A 4 14.31 -1.59 11.84
CA GLU A 4 14.28 -0.16 12.16
C GLU A 4 13.90 0.11 13.63
N LEU A 5 12.97 -0.70 14.16
CA LEU A 5 12.50 -0.56 15.54
C LEU A 5 13.60 -0.85 16.59
N LYS A 6 14.50 -1.79 16.28
CA LYS A 6 15.67 -2.10 17.12
C LYS A 6 16.72 -0.98 17.13
N ARG A 7 16.77 -0.13 16.09
CA ARG A 7 17.72 1.00 16.00
C ARG A 7 17.28 2.21 16.81
N VAL A 8 15.97 2.47 16.85
CA VAL A 8 15.42 3.71 17.45
C VAL A 8 15.16 3.55 18.95
N THR A 9 15.00 2.33 19.46
CA THR A 9 14.69 2.13 20.88
C THR A 9 16.00 2.12 21.69
N PRO A 10 16.26 3.12 22.55
CA PRO A 10 17.45 3.13 23.38
C PRO A 10 17.42 1.92 24.34
N ARG A 11 18.57 1.25 24.45
CA ARG A 11 18.78 0.09 25.33
C ARG A 11 19.54 0.53 26.56
N ASN A 12 19.21 -0.03 27.71
CA ASN A 12 19.97 0.20 28.94
C ASN A 12 21.31 -0.54 28.90
N GLU A 13 22.16 -0.29 29.90
CA GLU A 13 23.49 -0.90 30.04
C GLU A 13 23.44 -2.44 30.11
N SER A 14 22.29 -3.03 30.45
CA SER A 14 22.06 -4.49 30.45
C SER A 14 21.43 -5.02 29.14
N GLY A 15 21.36 -4.20 28.09
CA GLY A 15 20.85 -4.60 26.76
C GLY A 15 19.33 -4.73 26.63
N ARG A 16 18.57 -4.39 27.67
CA ARG A 16 17.10 -4.41 27.67
C ARG A 16 16.53 -3.09 27.14
N PRO A 17 15.39 -3.09 26.44
CA PRO A 17 14.74 -1.87 25.96
C PRO A 17 14.29 -1.01 27.13
N ILE A 18 14.66 0.27 27.15
CA ILE A 18 14.29 1.21 28.23
C ILE A 18 12.79 1.54 28.21
N ALA A 19 12.17 1.45 27.03
CA ALA A 19 10.75 1.70 26.83
C ALA A 19 10.09 0.56 26.05
N ARG A 20 8.77 0.43 26.19
CA ARG A 20 7.99 -0.52 25.39
C ARG A 20 8.12 -0.14 23.91
N TYR A 21 8.39 -1.12 23.05
CA TYR A 21 8.55 -0.89 21.61
C TYR A 21 7.36 -0.17 20.96
N SER A 22 6.13 -0.43 21.44
CA SER A 22 4.91 0.26 21.00
C SER A 22 4.90 1.76 21.32
N GLN A 23 5.59 2.20 22.37
CA GLN A 23 5.75 3.62 22.72
C GLN A 23 6.81 4.30 21.85
N SER A 24 7.81 3.57 21.37
CA SER A 24 8.81 4.10 20.42
C SER A 24 8.23 4.29 19.02
N LEU A 25 7.31 3.43 18.58
CA LEU A 25 6.57 3.59 17.32
C LEU A 25 5.74 4.89 17.30
N THR A 26 5.18 5.28 18.44
CA THR A 26 4.30 6.43 18.54
C THR A 26 5.04 7.77 18.63
N LYS A 27 6.27 7.81 19.17
CA LYS A 27 7.06 9.06 19.29
C LYS A 27 7.76 9.51 18.00
N ASN A 28 8.19 8.58 17.14
CA ASN A 28 9.03 8.94 15.97
C ASN A 28 8.48 8.47 14.60
N ILE A 29 7.38 7.71 14.53
CA ILE A 29 6.89 7.17 13.25
C ILE A 29 5.36 7.21 13.21
N ARG A 30 4.81 8.42 13.15
CA ARG A 30 3.41 8.71 12.80
C ARG A 30 3.49 9.93 11.87
N TYR A 31 3.08 9.94 10.60
CA TYR A 31 2.22 9.09 9.81
C TYR A 31 2.62 9.23 8.31
N PRO A 32 3.91 9.17 7.90
CA PRO A 32 4.30 9.47 6.52
C PRO A 32 3.54 8.60 5.52
N LYS A 33 3.47 7.29 5.79
CA LYS A 33 2.73 6.34 4.94
C LYS A 33 1.23 6.56 4.88
N LEU A 34 0.61 7.00 5.98
CA LEU A 34 -0.84 7.29 5.96
C LEU A 34 -1.10 8.60 5.24
N LYS A 35 -0.24 9.61 5.42
CA LYS A 35 -0.33 10.88 4.70
C LYS A 35 -0.11 10.68 3.20
N GLU A 36 0.86 9.86 2.83
CA GLU A 36 1.10 9.43 1.46
C GLU A 36 -0.12 8.70 0.88
N HIS A 37 -0.69 7.74 1.62
CA HIS A 37 -1.89 7.02 1.18
C HIS A 37 -3.09 7.96 0.97
N LEU A 38 -3.38 8.85 1.92
CA LEU A 38 -4.44 9.84 1.78
C LEU A 38 -4.16 10.81 0.61
N GLY A 39 -2.90 11.20 0.41
CA GLY A 39 -2.50 12.04 -0.72
C GLY A 39 -2.77 11.36 -2.07
N ALA A 40 -2.47 10.06 -2.18
CA ALA A 40 -2.75 9.28 -3.38
C ALA A 40 -4.26 9.12 -3.65
N VAL A 41 -5.05 8.85 -2.60
CA VAL A 41 -6.52 8.78 -2.72
C VAL A 41 -7.10 10.11 -3.23
N VAL A 42 -6.62 11.24 -2.71
CA VAL A 42 -7.03 12.57 -3.19
C VAL A 42 -6.60 12.82 -4.64
N ALA A 43 -5.39 12.41 -5.03
CA ALA A 43 -4.94 12.52 -6.41
C ALA A 43 -5.85 11.71 -7.36
N PHE A 44 -6.18 10.46 -7.00
CA PHE A 44 -7.10 9.62 -7.78
C PHE A 44 -8.49 10.25 -7.91
N MET A 45 -9.02 10.84 -6.84
CA MET A 45 -10.28 11.59 -6.91
C MET A 45 -10.22 12.77 -7.89
N ARG A 46 -9.09 13.47 -7.96
CA ARG A 46 -8.93 14.66 -8.84
C ARG A 46 -8.78 14.31 -10.31
N ILE A 47 -8.14 13.18 -10.64
CA ILE A 47 -7.92 12.76 -12.03
C ILE A 47 -9.10 11.98 -12.61
N SER A 48 -9.93 11.39 -11.75
CA SER A 48 -11.05 10.57 -12.17
C SER A 48 -12.23 11.44 -12.60
N LYS A 49 -12.79 11.16 -13.78
CA LYS A 49 -13.96 11.88 -14.31
C LYS A 49 -15.28 11.41 -13.71
N ASN A 50 -15.30 10.18 -13.20
CA ASN A 50 -16.46 9.52 -12.64
C ASN A 50 -16.04 8.60 -11.47
N TRP A 51 -17.03 8.15 -10.71
CA TRP A 51 -16.83 7.28 -9.55
C TRP A 51 -16.19 5.94 -9.92
N ASP A 52 -16.60 5.36 -11.05
CA ASP A 52 -16.10 4.05 -11.49
C ASP A 52 -14.60 4.10 -11.83
N GLY A 53 -14.16 5.15 -12.53
CA GLY A 53 -12.74 5.36 -12.83
C GLY A 53 -11.89 5.56 -11.57
N PHE A 54 -12.43 6.24 -10.56
CA PHE A 54 -11.78 6.38 -9.26
C PHE A 54 -11.61 5.02 -8.57
N MET A 55 -12.67 4.22 -8.50
CA MET A 55 -12.61 2.92 -7.83
C MET A 55 -11.71 1.92 -8.57
N ASN A 56 -11.64 1.99 -9.90
CA ASN A 56 -10.71 1.19 -10.68
C ASN A 56 -9.25 1.51 -10.31
N LEU A 57 -8.87 2.79 -10.35
CA LEU A 57 -7.54 3.25 -9.96
C LEU A 57 -7.21 2.91 -8.49
N LEU A 58 -8.19 3.05 -7.61
CA LEU A 58 -8.02 2.75 -6.19
C LEU A 58 -7.78 1.25 -5.97
N ASN A 59 -8.57 0.39 -6.60
CA ASN A 59 -8.44 -1.07 -6.46
C ASN A 59 -7.18 -1.60 -7.14
N GLU A 60 -6.73 -0.98 -8.24
CA GLU A 60 -5.48 -1.33 -8.93
C GLU A 60 -4.25 -1.02 -8.07
N HIS A 61 -4.17 0.20 -7.52
CA HIS A 61 -3.01 0.65 -6.76
C HIS A 61 -3.05 0.30 -5.27
N TYR A 62 -4.24 0.16 -4.69
CA TYR A 62 -4.45 -0.17 -3.27
C TYR A 62 -5.49 -1.28 -3.09
N PRO A 63 -5.22 -2.50 -3.59
CA PRO A 63 -6.16 -3.61 -3.49
C PRO A 63 -6.45 -3.98 -2.03
N ARG A 64 -7.69 -4.37 -1.76
CA ARG A 64 -8.05 -4.94 -0.46
C ARG A 64 -7.31 -6.26 -0.26
N LYS A 65 -6.88 -6.52 0.96
CA LYS A 65 -6.23 -7.80 1.28
C LYS A 65 -7.20 -8.95 1.03
N GLY A 66 -6.80 -9.86 0.14
CA GLY A 66 -7.60 -11.03 -0.22
C GLY A 66 -8.46 -10.86 -1.48
N ASP A 67 -8.55 -9.63 -2.02
CA ASP A 67 -9.15 -9.43 -3.34
C ASP A 67 -8.12 -9.70 -4.43
N THR A 68 -8.52 -10.48 -5.43
CA THR A 68 -7.73 -10.65 -6.65
C THR A 68 -8.05 -9.47 -7.56
N PRO A 69 -7.09 -8.60 -7.89
CA PRO A 69 -7.34 -7.51 -8.82
C PRO A 69 -7.79 -8.07 -10.17
N MET A 70 -8.69 -7.37 -10.85
CA MET A 70 -9.08 -7.73 -12.21
C MET A 70 -7.85 -7.71 -13.11
N LEU A 71 -7.63 -8.79 -13.85
CA LEU A 71 -6.58 -8.86 -14.83
C LEU A 71 -6.91 -7.90 -15.99
N PRO A 72 -5.94 -7.09 -16.47
CA PRO A 72 -6.10 -6.40 -17.74
C PRO A 72 -6.26 -7.46 -18.84
N MET A 73 -7.47 -7.58 -19.37
CA MET A 73 -7.74 -8.48 -20.48
C MET A 73 -7.41 -7.73 -21.77
N ASP A 74 -6.16 -7.82 -22.22
CA ASP A 74 -5.75 -7.33 -23.55
C ASP A 74 -6.26 -8.23 -24.69
N TYR A 75 -7.27 -9.07 -24.41
CA TYR A 75 -7.84 -10.01 -25.36
C TYR A 75 -8.56 -9.24 -26.48
N SER A 76 -7.92 -9.21 -27.65
CA SER A 76 -8.52 -8.74 -28.90
C SER A 76 -9.02 -9.96 -29.65
N GLN A 77 -10.34 -10.19 -29.67
CA GLN A 77 -10.97 -11.30 -30.41
C GLN A 77 -10.56 -11.33 -31.90
N GLU A 78 -10.21 -10.17 -32.47
CA GLU A 78 -9.71 -10.03 -33.84
C GLU A 78 -8.32 -10.65 -34.10
N LYS A 79 -7.53 -10.89 -33.05
CA LYS A 79 -6.17 -11.47 -33.13
C LYS A 79 -6.14 -12.96 -32.78
N ASP A 80 -7.26 -13.53 -32.40
CA ASP A 80 -7.42 -14.94 -32.09
C ASP A 80 -7.72 -15.69 -33.40
N ASP A 81 -6.69 -16.31 -33.99
CA ASP A 81 -6.82 -17.07 -35.24
C ASP A 81 -7.49 -18.44 -35.05
N GLY A 82 -7.94 -18.74 -33.82
CA GLY A 82 -8.65 -19.97 -33.47
C GLY A 82 -7.81 -21.24 -33.63
N LYS A 83 -6.49 -21.10 -33.86
CA LYS A 83 -5.57 -22.23 -33.95
C LYS A 83 -4.94 -22.45 -32.59
N GLY A 84 -5.49 -23.42 -31.86
CA GLY A 84 -4.84 -23.98 -30.68
C GLY A 84 -3.44 -24.51 -31.04
N LEU A 85 -2.56 -24.54 -30.03
CA LEU A 85 -1.17 -25.01 -30.12
C LEU A 85 -1.04 -26.41 -30.74
#